data_AF-A0A132E9X2-F1
#
_entry.id   AF-A0A132E9X2-F1
#
_cell.length_a   1.000
_cell.length_b   1.000
_cell.length_c   1.000
_cell.angle_alpha   90.00
_cell.angle_beta   90.00
_cell.angle_gamma   90.00
#
_symmetry.space_group_name_H-M   'P 1'
#
loop_
_entity.id
_entity.type
_entity.pdbx_description
1 polymer ?
#
loop_
_entity_poly.entity_id
_entity_poly.type
_entity_poly.pdbx_seq_one_letter_code
_entity_poly.pdbx_strand_id
1 'polypeptide(L)' 'MLPTPEQVKQYISGGLACTHLEVEGDGQHFFATIVSPAFEGKRPIQRHQLVYAALGDRMKQEIHALSMKTLTPAEWQNA' A
#
# COMPACT_ATOMS: atom_id res chain seq x y z
N MET A 1 20.08 -6.36 -0.38
CA MET A 1 19.41 -6.06 0.91
C MET A 1 17.94 -6.20 0.64
N LEU A 2 17.19 -6.94 1.46
CA LEU A 2 15.74 -7.04 1.30
C LEU A 2 15.10 -5.69 1.64
N PRO A 3 14.07 -5.24 0.91
CA PRO A 3 13.37 -4.01 1.25
C PRO A 3 12.70 -4.16 2.62
N THR A 4 12.88 -3.17 3.51
CA THR A 4 12.19 -3.19 4.81
C THR A 4 10.78 -2.62 4.68
N PRO A 5 9.81 -3.08 5.49
CA PRO A 5 8.45 -2.54 5.48
C PRO A 5 8.42 -1.02 5.71
N GLU A 6 9.36 -0.49 6.49
CA GLU A 6 9.50 0.95 6.71
C GLU A 6 9.82 1.73 5.44
N GLN A 7 10.69 1.19 4.56
CA GLN A 7 10.97 1.81 3.27
C GLN A 7 9.73 1.85 2.39
N VAL A 8 8.98 0.74 2.33
CA VAL A 8 7.71 0.65 1.61
C VAL A 8 6.73 1.73 2.09
N LYS A 9 6.61 1.87 3.41
CA LYS A 9 5.76 2.89 4.05
C LYS A 9 6.17 4.30 3.60
N GLN A 10 7.47 4.59 3.59
CA GLN A 10 7.95 5.90 3.11
C GLN A 10 7.61 6.16 1.64
N TYR A 11 7.78 5.18 0.75
CA TYR A 11 7.46 5.35 -0.67
C TYR A 11 5.98 5.63 -0.89
N ILE A 12 5.10 4.84 -0.25
CA ILE A 12 3.65 5.04 -0.39
C ILE A 12 3.24 6.40 0.18
N SER A 13 3.73 6.76 1.38
CA SER A 13 3.41 8.05 2.00
C SER A 13 3.93 9.25 1.20
N GLY A 14 4.99 9.09 0.41
CA GLY A 14 5.52 10.13 -0.46
C GLY A 14 4.74 10.29 -1.77
N GLY A 15 4.15 9.19 -2.28
CA GLY A 15 3.40 9.19 -3.54
C GLY A 15 1.89 9.36 -3.41
N LEU A 16 1.32 9.09 -2.23
CA LEU A 16 -0.12 9.15 -1.98
C LEU A 16 -0.41 9.76 -0.61
N ALA A 17 -1.44 10.63 -0.55
CA ALA A 17 -2.00 11.08 0.72
C ALA A 17 -2.85 9.96 1.34
N CYS A 18 -2.28 9.28 2.33
CA CYS A 18 -2.93 8.25 3.13
C CYS A 18 -3.26 8.82 4.52
N THR A 19 -4.46 8.56 5.04
CA THR A 19 -4.80 8.88 6.43
C THR A 19 -4.16 7.89 7.39
N HIS A 20 -4.09 6.62 6.98
CA HIS A 20 -3.41 5.57 7.75
C HIS A 20 -2.60 4.69 6.79
N LEU A 21 -1.40 4.34 7.22
CA LEU A 21 -0.48 3.54 6.44
C LEU A 21 0.36 2.65 7.37
N GLU A 22 0.15 1.36 7.22
CA GLU A 22 0.87 0.32 7.94
C GLU A 22 1.44 -0.66 6.94
N VAL A 23 2.69 -1.05 7.14
CA VAL A 23 3.35 -2.04 6.30
C VAL A 23 4.06 -3.01 7.21
N GLU A 24 3.84 -4.28 6.95
CA GLU A 24 4.42 -5.41 7.66
C GLU A 24 5.00 -6.37 6.62
N GLY A 25 6.03 -7.12 6.98
CA GLY A 25 6.56 -8.14 6.09
C GLY A 25 7.79 -8.84 6.65
N ASP A 26 7.96 -10.08 6.22
CA ASP A 26 9.02 -10.98 6.69
C ASP A 26 10.14 -11.13 5.64
N GLY A 27 10.24 -10.17 4.70
CA GLY A 27 11.24 -10.16 3.63
C GLY A 27 10.81 -10.88 2.34
N GLN A 28 9.88 -11.84 2.42
CA GLN A 28 9.35 -12.55 1.23
C GLN A 28 7.88 -12.22 0.97
N HIS A 29 7.09 -12.05 2.03
CA HIS A 29 5.68 -11.65 1.98
C HIS A 29 5.53 -10.30 2.68
N PHE A 30 4.91 -9.35 1.98
CA PHE A 30 4.63 -8.03 2.51
C PHE A 30 3.12 -7.79 2.55
N PHE A 31 2.66 -7.17 3.62
CA PHE A 31 1.30 -6.75 3.86
C PHE A 31 1.28 -5.24 4.08
N ALA A 32 0.63 -4.50 3.19
CA ALA A 32 0.49 -3.05 3.31
C ALA A 32 -0.99 -2.69 3.51
N THR A 33 -1.34 -2.13 4.65
CA THR A 33 -2.67 -1.58 4.93
C THR A 33 -2.66 -0.09 4.67
N ILE A 34 -3.41 0.35 3.65
CA ILE A 34 -3.49 1.75 3.24
C ILE A 34 -4.93 2.21 3.39
N VAL A 35 -5.14 3.23 4.21
CA VAL A 35 -6.43 3.90 4.38
C VAL A 35 -6.36 5.28 3.79
N SER A 36 -7.16 5.55 2.77
CA SER A 36 -7.23 6.87 2.14
C SER A 36 -8.63 7.17 1.62
N PRO A 37 -9.14 8.40 1.79
CA PRO A 37 -10.39 8.83 1.15
C PRO A 37 -10.27 8.84 -0.38
N ALA A 38 -9.04 8.86 -0.94
CA ALA A 38 -8.82 8.81 -2.38
C ALA A 38 -9.29 7.49 -3.03
N PHE A 39 -9.53 6.45 -2.23
CA PHE A 39 -10.04 5.15 -2.70
C PHE A 39 -11.56 5.08 -2.76
N GLU A 40 -12.26 6.08 -2.20
CA GLU A 40 -13.71 6.14 -2.22
C GLU A 40 -14.22 6.29 -3.66
N GLY A 41 -15.21 5.46 -4.03
CA GLY A 41 -15.73 5.39 -5.40
C GLY A 41 -14.79 4.77 -6.44
N LYS A 42 -13.56 4.37 -6.08
CA LYS A 42 -12.63 3.67 -6.99
C LYS A 42 -12.77 2.16 -6.89
N ARG A 43 -12.63 1.49 -8.04
CA ARG A 43 -12.60 0.02 -8.12
C ARG A 43 -11.34 -0.55 -7.45
N PRO A 44 -11.38 -1.79 -6.93
CA PRO A 44 -10.22 -2.44 -6.30
C PRO A 44 -8.96 -2.40 -7.17
N ILE A 45 -9.13 -2.70 -8.47
CA ILE A 45 -8.03 -2.67 -9.46
C ILE A 45 -7.40 -1.27 -9.60
N GLN A 46 -8.18 -0.19 -9.53
CA GLN A 46 -7.67 1.18 -9.62
C GLN A 46 -6.95 1.60 -8.35
N ARG A 47 -7.44 1.19 -7.17
CA ARG A 47 -6.76 1.42 -5.90
C ARG A 47 -5.38 0.76 -5.93
N HIS A 48 -5.33 -0.49 -6.38
CA HIS A 48 -4.08 -1.24 -6.58
C HIS A 48 -3.14 -0.54 -7.55
N GLN A 49 -3.63 -0.08 -8.71
CA GLN A 49 -2.80 0.67 -9.66
C GLN A 49 -2.23 1.97 -9.08
N LEU A 50 -3.00 2.72 -8.28
CA LEU A 50 -2.52 3.94 -7.63
C LEU A 50 -1.41 3.63 -6.62
N VAL A 51 -1.59 2.60 -5.80
CA VAL A 51 -0.58 2.18 -4.82
C VAL A 51 0.66 1.67 -5.55
N TYR A 52 0.53 0.85 -6.59
CA TYR A 52 1.67 0.43 -7.41
C TYR A 52 2.37 1.60 -8.10
N ALA A 53 1.64 2.61 -8.58
CA ALA A 53 2.23 3.81 -9.15
C ALA A 53 3.01 4.62 -8.10
N ALA A 54 2.50 4.71 -6.87
CA ALA A 54 3.19 5.35 -5.75
C ALA A 54 4.43 4.56 -5.28
N LEU A 55 4.36 3.22 -5.30
CA LEU A 55 5.47 2.31 -5.01
C LEU A 55 6.55 2.32 -6.11
N GLY A 56 6.15 2.61 -7.35
CA GLY A 56 7.01 2.61 -8.53
C GLY A 56 7.46 1.21 -8.98
N ASP A 57 8.15 1.16 -10.12
CA ASP A 57 8.68 -0.08 -10.71
C ASP A 57 9.76 -0.77 -9.86
N ARG A 58 10.36 -0.06 -8.90
CA ARG A 58 11.44 -0.60 -8.05
C ARG A 58 10.99 -1.77 -7.16
N MET A 59 9.76 -1.76 -6.67
CA MET A 59 9.24 -2.83 -5.80
C MET A 59 8.63 -4.02 -6.54
N LYS A 60 8.29 -3.87 -7.83
CA LYS A 60 7.77 -4.98 -8.65
C LYS A 60 8.78 -6.10 -8.87
N GLN A 61 10.07 -5.79 -8.87
CA GLN A 61 11.12 -6.79 -9.14
C GLN A 61 11.56 -7.56 -7.90
N GLU A 62 11.36 -7.02 -6.69
CA GLU A 62 11.88 -7.61 -5.46
C GLU A 62 10.82 -8.35 -4.63
N ILE A 63 9.54 -8.01 -4.79
CA ILE A 63 8.47 -8.61 -3.98
C ILE A 63 7.84 -9.80 -4.69
N HIS A 64 8.01 -10.97 -4.09
CA HIS A 64 7.42 -12.22 -4.58
C HIS A 64 5.91 -12.29 -4.30
N ALA A 65 5.45 -11.76 -3.16
CA ALA A 65 4.04 -11.63 -2.81
C ALA A 65 3.79 -10.36 -1.98
N LEU A 66 3.12 -9.37 -2.58
CA LEU A 66 2.66 -8.16 -1.91
C LEU A 66 1.14 -8.21 -1.77
N SER A 67 0.66 -8.38 -0.54
CA SER A 67 -0.73 -8.14 -0.19
C SER A 67 -0.89 -6.67 0.18
N MET A 68 -1.85 -6.00 -0.44
CA MET A 68 -2.20 -4.63 -0.08
C MET A 68 -3.69 -4.56 0.22
N LYS A 69 -4.02 -3.92 1.33
CA LYS A 69 -5.39 -3.69 1.78
C LYS A 69 -5.69 -2.21 1.65
N THR A 70 -6.38 -1.85 0.57
CA THR A 70 -6.78 -0.47 0.29
C THR A 70 -8.20 -0.22 0.77
N LEU A 71 -8.33 0.47 1.90
CA LEU A 71 -9.61 0.75 2.55
C LEU A 71 -9.91 2.25 2.51
N THR A 72 -11.19 2.60 2.48
CA THR A 72 -11.59 3.98 2.74
C THR A 72 -11.57 4.22 4.25
N PRO A 73 -11.41 5.48 4.71
CA PRO A 73 -11.56 5.80 6.13
C PRO A 73 -12.91 5.35 6.69
N ALA A 74 -13.98 5.42 5.89
CA ALA A 74 -15.30 4.92 6.27
C ALA A 74 -15.34 3.39 6.47
N GLU A 75 -14.65 2.61 5.62
CA GLU A 75 -14.52 1.16 5.79
C GLU A 75 -13.64 0.82 6.98
N TRP A 76 -12.53 1.53 7.20
CA TRP A 76 -11.64 1.30 8.34
C TRP A 76 -12.31 1.62 9.68
N GLN A 77 -13.11 2.69 9.74
CA GLN A 77 -13.79 3.10 10.95
C GLN A 77 -14.97 2.18 11.33
N ASN A 78 -15.45 1.36 10.39
CA ASN A 78 -16.48 0.33 10.62
C ASN A 78 -15.92 -1.10 10.75
N ALA A 79 -14.61 -1.29 10.56
CA ALA A 79 -13.95 -2.59 10.56
C ALA A 79 -13.47 -3.02 11.95
#